data_AF-A0A420W7S9-F1
#
_entry.id   AF-A0A420W7S9-F1
#
_cell.length_a   1.000
_cell.length_b   1.000
_cell.length_c   1.000
_cell.angle_alpha   90.00
_cell.angle_beta   90.00
_cell.angle_gamma   90.00
#
_symmetry.space_group_name_H-M   'P 1'
#
loop_
_entity.id
_entity.type
_entity.pdbx_description
1 polymer ?
#
loop_
_entity_poly.entity_id
_entity_poly.type
_entity_poly.pdbx_seq_one_letter_code
_entity_poly.pdbx_strand_id
1 'polypeptide(L)'
;MAQTKSDKVKTWLKEYISEFGEYSGTIEELSQLAGASPYLIKKVLGELEEEGFLKSETRRGKGLLITLAQRQEQEEKEEVEESPKEEPVSEEKVEEKKSEKKEKEKKKSLQDQVLSSLLGKPVTVFLISGTRLEGVLLDYDNFTLAMTAPKGKSLVYKHAIATILFE
;
A
#
# COMPACT_ATOMS: atom_id res chain seq x y z
N MET A 1 -29.69 -29.30 -7.66
CA MET A 1 -28.73 -29.06 -8.77
C MET A 1 -27.33 -29.15 -8.17
N ALA A 2 -26.43 -29.94 -8.74
CA ALA A 2 -25.06 -30.06 -8.21
C ALA A 2 -24.32 -28.73 -8.45
N GLN A 3 -23.87 -28.07 -7.38
CA GLN A 3 -23.03 -26.87 -7.51
C GLN A 3 -21.75 -27.24 -8.26
N THR A 4 -21.46 -26.50 -9.33
CA THR A 4 -20.21 -26.68 -10.06
C THR A 4 -19.04 -26.25 -9.18
N LYS A 5 -17.83 -26.71 -9.48
CA LYS A 5 -16.62 -26.28 -8.76
C LYS A 5 -16.43 -24.76 -8.80
N SER A 6 -16.90 -24.11 -9.88
CA SER A 6 -16.87 -22.64 -10.04
C SER A 6 -17.80 -21.96 -9.02
N ASP A 7 -19.02 -22.48 -8.86
CA ASP A 7 -20.02 -21.90 -7.95
C ASP A 7 -19.54 -21.93 -6.50
N LYS A 8 -18.88 -23.02 -6.08
CA LYS A 8 -18.32 -23.15 -4.73
C LYS A 8 -17.23 -22.12 -4.46
N VAL A 9 -16.32 -21.92 -5.41
CA VAL A 9 -15.24 -20.92 -5.30
C VAL A 9 -15.83 -19.51 -5.28
N LYS A 10 -16.86 -19.27 -6.07
CA LYS A 10 -17.57 -17.99 -6.12
C LYS A 10 -18.25 -17.66 -4.78
N THR A 11 -18.97 -18.62 -4.19
CA THR A 11 -19.58 -18.46 -2.86
C THR A 11 -18.51 -18.21 -1.80
N TRP A 12 -17.46 -19.03 -1.78
CA TRP A 12 -16.36 -18.88 -0.83
C TRP A 12 -15.68 -17.50 -0.94
N LEU A 13 -15.43 -17.03 -2.16
CA LEU A 13 -14.76 -15.74 -2.37
C LEU A 13 -15.66 -14.56 -1.98
N LYS A 14 -16.98 -14.66 -2.20
CA LYS A 14 -17.95 -13.67 -1.70
C LYS A 14 -17.97 -13.63 -0.17
N GLU A 15 -18.00 -14.78 0.48
CA GLU A 15 -17.96 -14.89 1.95
C GLU A 15 -16.65 -14.33 2.51
N TYR A 16 -15.52 -14.78 1.97
CA TYR A 16 -14.18 -14.33 2.39
C TYR A 16 -14.04 -12.80 2.28
N ILE A 17 -14.38 -12.22 1.14
CA ILE A 17 -14.24 -10.77 0.96
C ILE A 17 -15.26 -10.02 1.82
N SER A 18 -16.46 -10.56 2.04
CA SER A 18 -17.45 -9.96 2.94
C SER A 18 -17.03 -9.99 4.41
N GLU A 19 -16.26 -11.00 4.82
CA GLU A 19 -15.77 -11.16 6.20
C GLU A 19 -14.50 -10.33 6.45
N PHE A 20 -13.55 -10.36 5.53
CA PHE A 20 -12.22 -9.75 5.69
C PHE A 20 -12.09 -8.37 5.03
N GLY A 21 -13.04 -7.96 4.19
CA GLY A 21 -13.11 -6.65 3.53
C GLY A 21 -12.13 -6.46 2.36
N GLU A 22 -10.94 -7.06 2.44
CA GLU A 22 -9.92 -7.05 1.38
C GLU A 22 -9.06 -8.31 1.38
N TYR A 23 -8.52 -8.68 0.21
CA TYR A 23 -7.48 -9.70 0.08
C TYR A 23 -6.24 -9.07 -0.56
N SER A 24 -5.08 -9.26 0.06
CA SER A 24 -3.78 -8.89 -0.51
C SER A 24 -2.86 -10.11 -0.50
N GLY A 25 -2.52 -10.64 -1.67
CA GLY A 25 -1.64 -11.81 -1.77
C GLY A 25 -1.44 -12.26 -3.21
N THR A 26 -0.87 -13.42 -3.42
CA THR A 26 -0.72 -14.01 -4.76
C THR A 26 -1.97 -14.77 -5.19
N ILE A 27 -2.09 -15.05 -6.49
CA ILE A 27 -3.18 -15.90 -7.01
C ILE A 27 -2.95 -17.35 -6.55
N GLU A 28 -1.69 -17.74 -6.40
CA GLU A 28 -1.25 -19.04 -5.90
C GLU A 28 -1.70 -19.26 -4.45
N GLU A 29 -1.56 -18.26 -3.57
CA GLU A 29 -2.07 -18.33 -2.19
C GLU A 29 -3.59 -18.43 -2.15
N LEU A 30 -4.28 -17.63 -2.96
CA LEU A 30 -5.75 -17.67 -3.06
C LEU A 30 -6.24 -19.03 -3.60
N SER A 31 -5.45 -19.65 -4.47
CA SER A 31 -5.65 -21.01 -5.01
C SER A 31 -5.56 -22.08 -3.95
N GLN A 32 -4.58 -21.98 -3.04
CA GLN A 32 -4.47 -22.91 -1.92
C GLN A 32 -5.63 -22.74 -0.94
N LEU A 33 -6.00 -21.50 -0.60
CA LEU A 33 -7.08 -21.20 0.34
C LEU A 33 -8.45 -21.68 -0.17
N ALA A 34 -8.76 -21.42 -1.44
CA ALA A 34 -10.02 -21.84 -2.05
C ALA A 34 -10.05 -23.32 -2.47
N GLY A 35 -8.92 -24.05 -2.36
CA GLY A 35 -8.79 -25.44 -2.82
C GLY A 35 -9.07 -25.62 -4.32
N ALA A 36 -8.77 -24.60 -5.13
CA ALA A 36 -9.14 -24.51 -6.54
C ALA A 36 -7.93 -24.20 -7.42
N SER A 37 -7.99 -24.51 -8.72
CA SER A 37 -6.88 -24.20 -9.62
C SER A 37 -6.73 -22.67 -9.81
N PRO A 38 -5.49 -22.15 -10.01
CA PRO A 38 -5.26 -20.72 -10.22
C PRO A 38 -6.04 -20.16 -11.43
N TYR A 39 -6.25 -20.98 -12.45
CA TYR A 39 -7.06 -20.63 -13.62
C TYR A 39 -8.53 -20.41 -13.28
N LEU A 40 -9.11 -21.29 -12.44
CA LEU A 40 -10.51 -21.17 -12.02
C LEU A 40 -10.72 -19.90 -11.19
N ILE A 41 -9.74 -19.54 -10.36
CA ILE A 41 -9.78 -18.30 -9.57
C ILE A 41 -9.73 -17.06 -10.45
N LYS A 42 -8.84 -17.00 -11.44
CA LYS A 42 -8.83 -15.90 -12.42
C LYS A 42 -10.17 -15.76 -13.13
N LYS A 43 -10.78 -16.88 -13.50
CA LYS A 43 -12.10 -16.89 -14.14
C LYS A 43 -13.18 -16.35 -13.19
N VAL A 44 -13.25 -16.85 -11.96
CA VAL A 44 -14.25 -16.42 -10.97
C VAL A 44 -14.05 -14.96 -10.55
N LEU A 45 -12.81 -14.48 -10.47
CA LEU A 45 -12.51 -13.07 -10.23
C LEU A 45 -13.06 -12.18 -11.35
N GLY A 46 -12.87 -12.58 -12.61
CA GLY A 46 -13.47 -11.88 -13.75
C GLY A 46 -15.00 -11.86 -13.68
N GLU A 47 -15.62 -13.00 -13.38
CA GLU A 47 -17.09 -13.07 -13.20
C GLU A 47 -17.59 -12.17 -12.07
N LEU A 48 -16.86 -12.08 -10.95
CA LEU A 48 -17.25 -11.25 -9.81
C LEU A 48 -16.97 -9.76 -10.02
N GLU A 49 -16.00 -9.43 -10.87
CA GLU A 49 -15.72 -8.06 -11.32
C GLU A 49 -16.80 -7.59 -12.31
N GLU A 50 -17.24 -8.45 -13.24
CA GLU A 50 -18.39 -8.21 -14.12
C GLU A 50 -19.71 -8.06 -13.33
N GLU A 51 -19.89 -8.85 -12.26
CA GLU A 51 -21.02 -8.71 -11.33
C GLU A 51 -20.94 -7.44 -10.47
N GLY A 52 -19.84 -6.67 -10.53
CA GLY A 52 -19.66 -5.47 -9.73
C GLY A 52 -19.61 -5.74 -8.23
N PHE A 53 -19.22 -6.96 -7.81
CA PHE A 53 -19.07 -7.32 -6.40
C PHE A 53 -17.69 -6.95 -5.87
N LEU A 54 -16.65 -7.06 -6.71
CA LEU A 54 -15.27 -6.79 -6.34
C LEU A 54 -14.50 -6.04 -7.43
N LYS A 55 -13.42 -5.35 -7.04
CA LYS A 55 -12.40 -4.82 -7.94
C LYS A 55 -11.11 -5.60 -7.75
N SER A 56 -10.55 -6.12 -8.84
CA SER A 56 -9.28 -6.86 -8.82
C SER A 56 -8.15 -5.99 -9.38
N GLU A 57 -7.24 -5.50 -8.52
CA GLU A 57 -6.07 -4.74 -8.95
C GLU A 57 -4.83 -5.63 -8.92
N THR A 58 -4.26 -5.93 -10.08
CA THR A 58 -2.95 -6.62 -10.15
C THR A 58 -1.84 -5.60 -9.94
N ARG A 59 -1.13 -5.68 -8.82
CA ARG A 59 0.02 -4.80 -8.54
C ARG A 59 1.28 -5.44 -9.11
N ARG A 60 1.92 -4.77 -10.09
CA ARG A 60 3.17 -5.23 -10.74
C ARG A 60 4.19 -5.67 -9.68
N GLY A 61 4.46 -6.98 -9.61
CA GLY A 61 5.44 -7.59 -8.73
C GLY A 61 5.07 -7.73 -7.24
N LYS A 62 3.84 -7.37 -6.81
CA LYS A 62 3.43 -7.40 -5.38
C LYS A 62 2.08 -8.10 -5.10
N GLY A 63 1.58 -8.89 -6.05
CA GLY A 63 0.36 -9.69 -5.86
C GLY A 63 -0.94 -9.01 -6.31
N LEU A 64 -2.03 -9.74 -6.13
CA LEU A 64 -3.41 -9.39 -6.40
C LEU A 64 -4.02 -8.69 -5.17
N LEU A 65 -4.61 -7.52 -5.36
CA LEU A 65 -5.47 -6.86 -4.38
C LEU A 65 -6.93 -7.02 -4.81
N ILE A 66 -7.77 -7.55 -3.93
CA ILE A 66 -9.21 -7.67 -4.15
C ILE A 66 -9.93 -6.84 -3.09
N THR A 67 -10.82 -5.93 -3.53
CA THR A 67 -11.64 -5.09 -2.64
C THR A 67 -13.12 -5.15 -3.03
N LEU A 68 -14.04 -4.93 -2.07
CA LEU A 68 -15.47 -4.82 -2.35
C LEU A 68 -15.79 -3.59 -3.22
N ALA A 69 -16.67 -3.77 -4.20
CA ALA A 69 -17.10 -2.71 -5.10
C ALA A 69 -18.27 -1.86 -4.57
N GLN A 70 -18.85 -2.19 -3.40
CA GLN A 70 -19.97 -1.43 -2.83
C GLN A 70 -19.58 -0.58 -1.60
N ARG A 71 -19.20 0.67 -1.87
CA ARG A 71 -19.67 1.91 -1.19
C ARG A 71 -19.13 3.13 -1.96
N GLN A 72 -19.86 3.56 -2.99
CA GLN A 72 -19.71 4.89 -3.59
C GLN A 72 -21.12 5.40 -3.88
N GLU A 73 -21.57 6.45 -3.17
CA GLU A 73 -22.64 7.40 -3.55
C GLU A 73 -22.92 8.35 -2.35
N GLN A 74 -22.06 9.35 -2.15
CA GLN A 74 -22.29 10.63 -1.44
C GLN A 74 -20.93 11.35 -1.35
N GLU A 75 -20.61 12.17 -2.35
CA GLU A 75 -19.63 13.29 -2.28
C GLU A 75 -19.54 14.05 -3.63
N GLU A 76 -20.28 13.64 -4.67
CA GLU A 76 -20.13 14.20 -6.01
C GLU A 76 -21.12 15.36 -6.37
N LYS A 77 -21.76 16.06 -5.42
CA LYS A 77 -22.81 17.06 -5.78
C LYS A 77 -22.88 18.44 -5.10
N GLU A 78 -22.03 18.80 -4.15
CA GLU A 78 -22.01 20.17 -3.60
C GLU A 78 -20.53 20.54 -3.41
N GLU A 79 -19.92 21.57 -3.96
CA GLU A 79 -20.36 22.85 -4.50
C GLU A 79 -19.29 23.33 -5.49
N VAL A 80 -19.70 23.58 -6.73
CA VAL A 80 -19.00 24.51 -7.63
C VAL A 80 -19.88 25.75 -7.64
N GLU A 81 -19.57 26.74 -6.81
CA GLU A 81 -19.94 28.15 -7.03
C GLU A 81 -19.24 29.06 -6.01
N GLU A 82 -18.07 29.58 -6.38
CA GLU A 82 -17.81 31.02 -6.50
C GLU A 82 -16.30 31.29 -6.65
N SER A 83 -15.94 31.82 -7.81
CA SER A 83 -14.83 32.75 -8.00
C SER A 83 -15.50 34.14 -8.18
N PRO A 84 -14.90 35.31 -7.84
CA PRO A 84 -13.57 35.66 -8.36
C PRO A 84 -12.71 36.72 -7.60
N LYS A 85 -11.43 36.79 -8.01
CA LYS A 85 -10.57 37.99 -8.20
C LYS A 85 -10.05 38.77 -6.97
N GLU A 86 -8.72 38.82 -6.78
CA GLU A 86 -7.82 39.86 -7.34
C GLU A 86 -6.35 39.61 -6.90
N GLU A 87 -5.45 39.52 -7.88
CA GLU A 87 -3.99 39.75 -7.77
C GLU A 87 -3.74 41.31 -7.78
N PRO A 88 -2.54 41.91 -7.59
CA PRO A 88 -1.22 41.37 -7.96
C PRO A 88 0.05 41.89 -7.20
N VAL A 89 1.19 41.41 -7.72
CA VAL A 89 2.56 42.00 -7.74
C VAL A 89 3.42 41.69 -6.51
N SER A 90 4.64 41.14 -6.58
CA SER A 90 5.73 41.16 -7.59
C SER A 90 6.58 39.87 -7.44
N GLU A 91 6.90 39.13 -8.51
CA GLU A 91 8.12 39.25 -9.35
C GLU A 91 9.42 38.96 -8.55
N GLU A 92 10.27 37.95 -8.82
CA GLU A 92 10.66 37.30 -10.08
C GLU A 92 11.15 35.84 -9.91
N LYS A 93 10.95 35.08 -10.99
CA LYS A 93 11.48 33.76 -11.45
C LYS A 93 12.97 33.49 -11.14
N VAL A 94 13.46 32.25 -11.02
CA VAL A 94 13.47 31.12 -12.00
C VAL A 94 13.50 29.79 -11.23
N GLU A 95 12.43 28.98 -11.25
CA GLU A 95 12.23 27.77 -12.07
C GLU A 95 13.29 26.65 -11.94
N GLU A 96 12.92 25.56 -11.23
CA GLU A 96 12.98 24.20 -11.79
C GLU A 96 12.06 23.22 -11.04
N LYS A 97 10.84 23.09 -11.59
CA LYS A 97 9.90 21.94 -11.59
C LYS A 97 9.93 20.96 -10.41
N LYS A 98 9.22 21.31 -9.33
CA LYS A 98 8.56 20.30 -8.49
C LYS A 98 7.22 19.96 -9.13
N SER A 99 7.15 18.76 -9.70
CA SER A 99 5.90 18.15 -10.12
C SER A 99 5.01 18.00 -8.88
N GLU A 100 3.99 18.85 -8.78
CA GLU A 100 2.87 18.66 -7.87
C GLU A 100 2.13 17.39 -8.27
N LYS A 101 2.56 16.26 -7.71
CA LYS A 101 1.77 15.04 -7.73
C LYS A 101 0.80 15.15 -6.57
N LYS A 102 -0.46 15.52 -6.86
CA LYS A 102 -1.61 15.27 -5.99
C LYS A 102 -1.57 13.82 -5.52
N GLU A 103 -1.13 13.59 -4.29
CA GLU A 103 -1.17 12.27 -3.69
C GLU A 103 -2.61 11.97 -3.30
N LYS A 104 -3.20 11.01 -4.02
CA LYS A 104 -4.34 10.25 -3.52
C LYS A 104 -3.91 9.68 -2.17
N GLU A 105 -4.63 10.01 -1.10
CA GLU A 105 -4.43 9.47 0.24
C GLU A 105 -4.61 7.94 0.22
N LYS A 106 -3.54 7.23 -0.14
CA LYS A 106 -3.40 5.82 0.14
C LYS A 106 -3.19 5.71 1.65
N LYS A 107 -4.00 4.91 2.33
CA LYS A 107 -3.76 4.53 3.74
C LYS A 107 -2.27 4.21 3.90
N LYS A 108 -1.52 5.06 4.61
CA LYS A 108 -0.08 4.91 4.79
C LYS A 108 0.16 3.59 5.52
N SER A 109 1.08 2.76 5.05
CA SER A 109 1.44 1.51 5.73
C SER A 109 1.90 1.82 7.16
N LEU A 110 1.64 0.92 8.12
CA LEU A 110 2.15 1.08 9.50
C LEU A 110 3.66 1.31 9.50
N GLN A 111 4.40 0.60 8.63
CA GLN A 111 5.83 0.80 8.46
C GLN A 111 6.15 2.25 8.09
N ASP A 112 5.48 2.81 7.09
CA ASP A 112 5.74 4.17 6.61
C ASP A 112 5.34 5.21 7.66
N GLN A 113 4.24 4.98 8.38
CA GLN A 113 3.80 5.84 9.49
C GLN A 113 4.86 5.88 10.61
N VAL A 114 5.33 4.69 11.03
CA VAL A 114 6.36 4.58 12.07
C VAL A 114 7.68 5.18 11.59
N LEU A 115 8.21 4.78 10.44
CA LEU A 115 9.49 5.29 9.92
C LEU A 115 9.45 6.81 9.67
N SER A 116 8.33 7.36 9.18
CA SER A 116 8.16 8.80 9.05
C SER A 116 8.22 9.52 10.40
N SER A 117 7.64 8.93 11.45
CA SER A 117 7.66 9.50 12.80
C SER A 117 9.04 9.46 13.47
N LEU A 118 9.96 8.64 12.92
CA LEU A 118 11.32 8.45 13.43
C LEU A 118 12.38 9.28 12.70
N LEU A 119 12.03 9.97 11.61
CA LEU A 119 12.98 10.82 10.89
C LEU A 119 13.57 11.89 11.84
N GLY A 120 14.89 11.98 11.87
CA GLY A 120 15.62 12.90 12.75
C GLY A 120 15.68 12.46 14.22
N LYS A 121 15.13 11.30 14.58
CA LYS A 121 15.18 10.76 15.96
C LYS A 121 16.27 9.70 16.12
N PRO A 122 16.83 9.54 17.33
CA PRO A 122 17.75 8.46 17.63
C PRO A 122 17.01 7.11 17.57
N VAL A 123 17.64 6.14 16.92
CA VAL A 123 17.15 4.77 16.76
C VAL A 123 18.29 3.80 16.99
N THR A 124 17.95 2.62 17.51
CA THR A 124 18.85 1.48 17.63
C THR A 124 18.36 0.37 16.73
N VAL A 125 19.21 -0.08 15.79
CA VAL A 125 18.88 -1.12 14.83
C VAL A 125 19.71 -2.37 15.11
N PHE A 126 19.02 -3.48 15.32
CA PHE A 126 19.64 -4.80 15.46
C PHE A 126 19.57 -5.51 14.12
N LEU A 127 20.74 -5.92 13.63
CA LEU A 127 20.83 -6.74 12.42
C LEU A 127 20.58 -8.21 12.73
N ILE A 128 20.20 -8.99 11.72
CA ILE A 128 20.06 -10.45 11.82
C ILE A 128 21.38 -11.11 12.24
N SER A 129 22.52 -10.51 11.89
CA SER A 129 23.85 -10.96 12.33
C SER A 129 24.10 -10.77 13.83
N GLY A 130 23.22 -10.07 14.55
CA GLY A 130 23.40 -9.66 15.94
C GLY A 130 24.16 -8.35 16.13
N THR A 131 24.65 -7.72 15.06
CA THR A 131 25.32 -6.42 15.13
C THR A 131 24.32 -5.33 15.54
N ARG A 132 24.69 -4.51 16.53
CA ARG A 132 23.93 -3.33 16.94
C ARG A 132 24.44 -2.08 16.24
N LEU A 133 23.54 -1.33 15.60
CA LEU A 133 23.80 -0.02 15.02
C LEU A 133 23.01 1.03 15.79
N GLU A 134 23.67 2.11 16.21
CA GLU A 134 23.03 3.23 16.90
C GLU A 134 23.31 4.52 16.14
N GLY A 135 22.27 5.35 16.03
CA GLY A 135 22.39 6.70 15.50
C GLY A 135 21.05 7.31 15.17
N VAL A 136 21.02 8.28 14.27
CA VAL A 136 19.82 9.06 13.93
C VAL A 136 19.30 8.62 12.57
N LEU A 137 18.00 8.35 12.47
CA LEU A 137 17.36 8.03 11.20
C LEU A 137 17.35 9.27 10.29
N LEU A 138 17.93 9.16 9.10
CA LEU A 138 18.02 10.24 8.13
C LEU A 138 16.91 10.17 7.08
N ASP A 139 16.73 9.00 6.49
CA ASP A 139 15.79 8.76 5.41
C ASP A 139 15.50 7.27 5.27
N TYR A 140 14.49 6.89 4.49
CA TYR A 140 14.18 5.50 4.17
C TYR A 140 13.52 5.38 2.80
N ASP A 141 13.69 4.20 2.18
CA ASP A 141 12.93 3.82 0.99
C ASP A 141 12.22 2.46 1.22
N ASN A 142 11.74 1.82 0.16
CA ASN A 142 11.07 0.52 0.27
C ASN A 142 11.96 -0.63 0.80
N PHE A 143 13.28 -0.55 0.61
CA PHE A 143 14.26 -1.62 0.84
C PHE A 143 15.45 -1.22 1.72
N THR A 144 15.67 0.06 1.92
CA THR A 144 16.82 0.62 2.61
C THR A 144 16.39 1.62 3.68
N LEU A 145 17.29 1.82 4.64
CA LEU A 145 17.15 2.73 5.75
C LEU A 145 18.49 3.45 5.91
N ALA A 146 18.49 4.77 5.78
CA ALA A 146 19.67 5.61 5.95
C ALA A 146 19.71 6.14 7.38
N MET A 147 20.84 5.94 8.07
CA MET A 147 21.05 6.46 9.42
C MET A 147 22.44 7.07 9.55
N THR A 148 22.62 7.95 10.53
CA THR A 148 23.97 8.30 10.99
C THR A 148 24.52 7.17 11.86
N ALA A 149 25.83 7.02 11.84
CA ALA A 149 26.60 6.17 12.72
C ALA A 149 27.81 6.98 13.20
N PRO A 150 28.56 6.53 14.24
CA PRO A 150 29.73 7.25 14.73
C PRO A 150 30.79 7.54 13.65
N LYS A 151 30.84 6.74 12.58
CA LYS A 151 31.79 6.86 11.46
C LYS A 151 31.24 7.63 10.25
N GLY A 152 30.04 8.22 10.34
CA GLY A 152 29.39 8.95 9.25
C GLY A 152 28.03 8.38 8.85
N LYS A 153 27.61 8.61 7.60
CA LYS A 153 26.33 8.11 7.09
C LYS A 153 26.43 6.63 6.74
N SER A 154 25.45 5.84 7.16
CA SER A 154 25.34 4.41 6.88
C SER A 154 24.01 4.11 6.21
N LEU A 155 24.04 3.25 5.20
CA LEU A 155 22.84 2.74 4.54
C LEU A 155 22.67 1.27 4.93
N VAL A 156 21.52 0.92 5.47
CA VAL A 156 21.21 -0.43 5.95
C VAL A 156 20.08 -1.00 5.10
N TYR A 157 20.26 -2.20 4.55
CA TYR A 157 19.18 -2.90 3.86
C TYR A 157 18.18 -3.47 4.87
N LYS A 158 16.89 -3.25 4.64
CA LYS A 158 15.80 -3.73 5.50
C LYS A 158 15.77 -5.25 5.67
N HIS A 159 16.22 -6.01 4.66
CA HIS A 159 16.30 -7.48 4.76
C HIS A 159 17.33 -7.96 5.80
N ALA A 160 18.28 -7.11 6.19
CA ALA A 160 19.29 -7.43 7.20
C ALA A 160 18.89 -6.96 8.60
N ILE A 161 17.77 -6.22 8.73
CA ILE A 161 17.28 -5.67 9.99
C ILE A 161 16.37 -6.70 10.67
N ALA A 162 16.67 -7.04 11.91
CA ALA A 162 15.82 -7.86 12.76
C ALA A 162 14.84 -7.01 13.59
N THR A 163 15.30 -5.91 14.19
CA THR A 163 14.46 -5.06 15.06
C THR A 163 14.96 -3.62 15.06
N ILE A 164 14.02 -2.67 15.10
CA ILE A 164 14.29 -1.24 15.30
C ILE A 164 13.71 -0.86 16.67
N LEU A 165 14.57 -0.46 17.59
CA LEU A 165 14.17 0.13 18.87
C LEU A 165 14.23 1.66 18.75
N PHE A 166 13.19 2.31 19.23
CA PHE A 166 13.03 3.76 19.26
C PHE A 166 12.24 4.15 20.51
N GLU A 167 12.47 5.36 21.01
CA GLU A 167 11.85 5.94 22.21
C GLU A 167 10.82 7.02 21.84
#